data_AF-A0A960SQE5-F1
#
_entry.id   AF-A0A960SQE5-F1
#
_cell.length_a   1.000
_cell.length_b   1.000
_cell.length_c   1.000
_cell.angle_alpha   90.00
_cell.angle_beta   90.00
_cell.angle_gamma   90.00
#
_symmetry.space_group_name_H-M   'P 1'
#
loop_
_entity.id
_entity.type
_entity.pdbx_description
1 polymer ?
#
loop_
_entity_poly.entity_id
_entity_poly.type
_entity_poly.pdbx_seq_one_letter_code
_entity_poly.pdbx_strand_id
1 'polypeptide(L)'
;RVIYTRWEYTDKPLWRAQGLWTVNPDGTGVATFWGNQSVWPDLLKDARSIPGSRRVMFTGSAHHDWFSGSVGIVAPAAGHNFPDGLSKVTADTPWPESGNGPQDPVESANYHPSGRYNAYYSPYPLSEHDFLVSAERDGKFVLYLMDTDGNRELIYEGRNHVFHALPLRSRERPPLIPDRVVWPGPDAPPEAREGTLFSANVCQGVPGVSPELVKHLRVFTIDPKTYTYWHQRPYLSTGPVVSAVQSEGVKRLLGTVPVESDGSVCFRAPAGMPLHLQLLDEQYRALQTMRSFTGVMPGEQRGCVGCHEMHTSAPEPPGTMTLALSKPPRGIEPPPWEDRTVSFDRYVRPVLDRYCGDCHQGNGEGRKTFDMTPRPGFLFFDETYLTMIGRPTWGAAYQRPENPPPGFGIADMLMVEAYDQRDPVAYRTPEPMTHLSYRSRLIEIASSGEHHEARVDPISLRRLIVWVDAMCPYRGDEEVRAIDDPDFQGIDWLAVRPRIKTAPRMTRP
;
A
#
# COMPACT_ATOMS: atom_id res chain seq x y z
N ARG A 1 14.86 13.17 -12.58
CA ARG A 1 13.74 12.64 -11.77
C ARG A 1 13.80 13.26 -10.39
N VAL A 2 12.67 13.34 -9.72
CA VAL A 2 12.52 13.74 -8.31
C VAL A 2 12.53 12.46 -7.46
N ILE A 3 13.27 12.47 -6.35
CA ILE A 3 13.24 11.40 -5.34
C ILE A 3 12.43 11.88 -4.14
N TYR A 4 11.61 11.00 -3.58
CA TYR A 4 10.75 11.31 -2.44
C TYR A 4 10.43 10.05 -1.64
N THR A 5 9.95 10.25 -0.41
CA THR A 5 9.48 9.17 0.45
C THR A 5 7.99 8.96 0.25
N ARG A 6 7.57 7.71 0.10
CA ARG A 6 6.14 7.34 0.01
C ARG A 6 5.80 6.36 1.12
N TRP A 7 4.68 6.62 1.76
CA TRP A 7 4.07 5.74 2.75
C TRP A 7 3.18 4.75 2.01
N GLU A 8 3.40 3.45 2.20
CA GLU A 8 2.68 2.39 1.50
C GLU A 8 1.94 1.49 2.49
N TYR A 9 0.65 1.79 2.68
CA TYR A 9 -0.25 1.02 3.54
C TYR A 9 -1.32 0.28 2.74
N THR A 10 -1.18 0.12 1.43
CA THR A 10 -2.12 -0.70 0.68
C THR A 10 -1.89 -2.17 0.99
N ASP A 11 -2.88 -2.82 1.59
CA ASP A 11 -2.81 -4.25 1.96
C ASP A 11 -1.51 -4.61 2.68
N LYS A 12 -0.97 -3.69 3.48
CA LYS A 12 0.29 -3.80 4.22
C LYS A 12 0.14 -3.20 5.61
N PRO A 13 0.86 -3.71 6.63
CA PRO A 13 0.76 -3.15 7.96
C PRO A 13 1.03 -1.64 7.99
N LEU A 14 0.33 -0.91 8.85
CA LEU A 14 0.47 0.54 8.97
C LEU A 14 1.79 1.03 9.62
N TRP A 15 2.76 0.15 9.81
CA TRP A 15 3.93 0.39 10.68
C TRP A 15 5.17 0.88 9.92
N ARG A 16 5.78 0.04 9.06
CA ARG A 16 7.19 0.19 8.62
C ARG A 16 7.38 0.18 7.09
N ALA A 17 6.49 0.80 6.32
CA ALA A 17 6.56 0.85 4.85
C ALA A 17 6.72 2.27 4.29
N GLN A 18 7.80 2.97 4.65
CA GLN A 18 8.05 4.36 4.21
C GLN A 18 9.36 4.44 3.43
N GLY A 19 9.33 3.89 2.21
CA GLY A 19 10.49 3.76 1.32
C GLY A 19 10.69 4.92 0.35
N LEU A 20 11.76 4.84 -0.43
CA LEU A 20 12.12 5.85 -1.44
C LEU A 20 11.50 5.49 -2.80
N TRP A 21 11.00 6.51 -3.48
CA TRP A 21 10.37 6.45 -4.79
C TRP A 21 10.91 7.56 -5.68
N THR A 22 10.76 7.39 -7.00
CA THR A 22 11.08 8.43 -7.97
C THR A 22 9.90 8.74 -8.87
N VAL A 23 9.87 9.96 -9.39
CA VAL A 23 8.89 10.44 -10.37
C VAL A 23 9.56 11.42 -11.32
N ASN A 24 9.01 11.61 -12.53
CA ASN A 24 9.41 12.72 -13.38
C ASN A 24 8.87 14.05 -12.81
N PRO A 25 9.47 15.21 -13.13
CA PRO A 25 8.99 16.51 -12.66
C PRO A 25 7.53 16.82 -13.01
N ASP A 26 6.99 16.22 -14.07
CA ASP A 26 5.59 16.35 -14.51
C ASP A 26 4.62 15.35 -13.82
N GLY A 27 5.11 14.51 -12.91
CA GLY A 27 4.31 13.51 -12.19
C GLY A 27 4.26 12.13 -12.88
N THR A 28 4.77 11.99 -14.10
CA THR A 28 4.76 10.69 -14.82
C THR A 28 5.84 9.73 -14.31
N GLY A 29 5.68 8.44 -14.62
CA GLY A 29 6.74 7.45 -14.40
C GLY A 29 7.10 7.21 -12.93
N VAL A 30 6.10 7.27 -12.03
CA VAL A 30 6.27 6.93 -10.61
C VAL A 30 6.82 5.51 -10.46
N ALA A 31 7.93 5.33 -9.76
CA ALA A 31 8.52 4.01 -9.55
C ALA A 31 9.21 3.90 -8.20
N THR A 32 9.20 2.69 -7.62
CA THR A 32 9.97 2.38 -6.42
C THR A 32 11.45 2.59 -6.69
N PHE A 33 12.14 3.28 -5.77
CA PHE A 33 13.60 3.38 -5.76
C PHE A 33 14.19 2.29 -4.86
N TRP A 34 13.71 2.20 -3.61
CA TRP A 34 14.16 1.21 -2.62
C TRP A 34 13.18 1.11 -1.44
N GLY A 35 13.05 -0.09 -0.87
CA GLY A 35 12.47 -0.32 0.46
C GLY A 35 10.99 -0.67 0.51
N ASN A 36 10.30 -0.89 -0.62
CA ASN A 36 8.85 -1.11 -0.62
C ASN A 36 8.42 -2.43 0.05
N GLN A 37 9.34 -3.36 0.29
CA GLN A 37 9.13 -4.62 1.02
C GLN A 37 10.09 -4.77 2.21
N SER A 38 10.57 -3.66 2.77
CA SER A 38 11.57 -3.65 3.84
C SER A 38 10.99 -3.07 5.13
N VAL A 39 11.41 -3.65 6.26
CA VAL A 39 11.15 -3.09 7.60
C VAL A 39 12.22 -2.08 8.00
N TRP A 40 13.47 -2.33 7.61
CA TRP A 40 14.64 -1.60 8.10
C TRP A 40 15.33 -0.81 6.99
N PRO A 41 15.60 0.49 7.21
CA PRO A 41 14.90 1.34 8.18
C PRO A 41 13.44 1.51 7.80
N ASP A 42 12.61 1.86 8.76
CA ASP A 42 11.16 2.00 8.54
C ASP A 42 10.76 3.28 7.83
N LEU A 43 11.55 4.34 7.99
CA LEU A 43 11.38 5.62 7.31
C LEU A 43 12.70 6.18 6.80
N LEU A 44 12.78 6.36 5.48
CA LEU A 44 13.89 7.04 4.81
C LEU A 44 13.46 8.46 4.47
N LYS A 45 14.18 9.48 4.95
CA LYS A 45 13.90 10.89 4.63
C LYS A 45 15.17 11.68 4.32
N ASP A 46 15.01 12.96 3.97
CA ASP A 46 16.11 13.88 3.64
C ASP A 46 17.04 13.32 2.55
N ALA A 47 16.49 12.47 1.66
CA ALA A 47 17.25 11.76 0.65
C ALA A 47 17.92 12.73 -0.32
N ARG A 48 19.23 12.56 -0.53
CA ARG A 48 20.04 13.35 -1.47
C ARG A 48 20.96 12.46 -2.28
N SER A 49 21.04 12.73 -3.58
CA SER A 49 22.02 12.09 -4.46
C SER A 49 23.44 12.43 -4.03
N ILE A 50 24.30 11.41 -4.00
CA ILE A 50 25.73 11.57 -3.75
C ILE A 50 26.40 12.06 -5.04
N PRO A 51 27.20 13.16 -5.00
CA PRO A 51 27.85 13.68 -6.20
C PRO A 51 28.74 12.64 -6.90
N GLY A 52 28.66 12.58 -8.23
CA GLY A 52 29.49 11.66 -9.03
C GLY A 52 29.03 10.20 -9.02
N SER A 53 27.93 9.86 -8.35
CA SER A 53 27.46 8.48 -8.24
C SER A 53 25.95 8.32 -8.41
N ARG A 54 25.49 7.06 -8.37
CA ARG A 54 24.07 6.69 -8.42
C ARG A 54 23.49 6.39 -7.03
N ARG A 55 24.26 6.64 -5.98
CA ARG A 55 23.90 6.36 -4.59
C ARG A 55 23.16 7.54 -3.98
N VAL A 56 22.35 7.27 -2.96
CA VAL A 56 21.55 8.27 -2.25
C VAL A 56 21.83 8.17 -0.77
N MET A 57 22.23 9.27 -0.15
CA MET A 57 22.35 9.38 1.31
C MET A 57 21.02 9.86 1.90
N PHE A 58 20.65 9.36 3.07
CA PHE A 58 19.38 9.67 3.72
C PHE A 58 19.49 9.63 5.25
N THR A 59 18.50 10.19 5.94
CA THR A 59 18.26 9.97 7.37
C THR A 59 17.23 8.85 7.53
N GLY A 60 17.62 7.75 8.17
CA GLY A 60 16.69 6.76 8.69
C GLY A 60 16.09 7.29 9.99
N SER A 61 14.80 7.64 9.98
CA SER A 61 14.12 8.36 11.07
C SER A 61 12.99 7.53 11.66
N ALA A 62 12.45 7.95 12.80
CA ALA A 62 11.31 7.27 13.42
C ALA A 62 9.99 7.80 12.85
N HIS A 63 8.98 6.94 12.82
CA HIS A 63 7.64 7.29 12.37
C HIS A 63 6.94 8.31 13.30
N HIS A 64 7.15 8.21 14.61
CA HIS A 64 6.54 9.06 15.65
C HIS A 64 7.53 10.02 16.32
N ASP A 65 8.83 9.78 16.18
CA ASP A 65 9.89 10.64 16.71
C ASP A 65 10.81 11.13 15.58
N TRP A 66 10.35 12.18 14.91
CA TRP A 66 10.98 12.69 13.69
C TRP A 66 12.42 13.18 13.90
N PHE A 67 12.85 13.52 15.12
CA PHE A 67 14.21 14.03 15.34
C PHE A 67 15.20 12.92 15.71
N SER A 68 14.71 11.74 16.07
CA SER A 68 15.57 10.56 16.17
C SER A 68 15.95 10.05 14.76
N GLY A 69 17.22 9.66 14.60
CA GLY A 69 17.66 9.07 13.34
C GLY A 69 19.14 8.72 13.24
N SER A 70 19.45 7.94 12.22
CA SER A 70 20.79 7.54 11.81
C SER A 70 20.99 7.79 10.32
N VAL A 71 22.24 7.92 9.87
CA VAL A 71 22.57 8.15 8.46
C VAL A 71 22.78 6.82 7.74
N GLY A 72 22.18 6.68 6.56
CA GLY A 72 22.38 5.54 5.68
C GLY A 72 22.59 5.97 4.24
N ILE A 73 23.02 5.01 3.42
CA ILE A 73 23.15 5.13 1.97
C ILE A 73 22.36 4.00 1.30
N VAL A 74 21.64 4.35 0.23
CA VAL A 74 20.99 3.41 -0.68
C VAL A 74 21.76 3.36 -2.00
N ALA A 75 22.04 2.14 -2.46
CA ALA A 75 22.64 1.84 -3.76
C ALA A 75 21.76 0.83 -4.51
N PRO A 76 20.82 1.29 -5.36
CA PRO A 76 19.84 0.40 -6.01
C PRO A 76 20.44 -0.69 -6.89
N ALA A 77 21.68 -0.49 -7.39
CA ALA A 77 22.38 -1.49 -8.18
C ALA A 77 22.75 -2.75 -7.38
N ALA A 78 22.79 -2.66 -6.05
CA ALA A 78 23.09 -3.78 -5.17
C ALA A 78 21.82 -4.42 -4.56
N GLY A 79 20.63 -3.91 -4.86
CA GLY A 79 19.35 -4.42 -4.36
C GLY A 79 18.32 -3.33 -4.08
N HIS A 80 17.07 -3.74 -3.92
CA HIS A 80 15.92 -2.83 -3.75
C HIS A 80 15.22 -2.97 -2.41
N ASN A 81 15.63 -3.91 -1.55
CA ASN A 81 15.04 -4.17 -0.26
C ASN A 81 16.11 -4.68 0.70
N PHE A 82 15.92 -4.46 1.99
CA PHE A 82 16.82 -4.92 3.04
C PHE A 82 17.15 -6.43 2.92
N PRO A 83 18.41 -6.84 3.11
CA PRO A 83 19.58 -5.99 3.40
C PRO A 83 20.21 -5.37 2.15
N ASP A 84 19.80 -5.82 0.97
CA ASP A 84 20.46 -5.53 -0.31
C ASP A 84 20.25 -4.07 -0.76
N GLY A 85 21.35 -3.42 -1.12
CA GLY A 85 21.34 -2.01 -1.52
C GLY A 85 21.24 -1.00 -0.39
N LEU A 86 21.27 -1.43 0.88
CA LEU A 86 21.38 -0.56 2.05
C LEU A 86 22.77 -0.65 2.67
N SER A 87 23.31 0.48 3.11
CA SER A 87 24.43 0.52 4.05
C SER A 87 24.21 1.61 5.11
N LYS A 88 24.64 1.32 6.33
CA LYS A 88 24.53 2.22 7.48
C LYS A 88 25.84 2.96 7.67
N VAL A 89 25.78 4.29 7.66
CA VAL A 89 26.95 5.15 7.85
C VAL A 89 27.21 5.34 9.33
N THR A 90 26.20 5.77 10.10
CA THR A 90 26.33 5.92 11.56
C THR A 90 26.02 4.59 12.25
N ALA A 91 26.97 3.66 12.19
CA ALA A 91 26.77 2.27 12.62
C ALA A 91 26.55 2.09 14.14
N ASP A 92 26.93 3.10 14.94
CA ASP A 92 26.76 3.15 16.40
C ASP A 92 25.34 3.56 16.85
N THR A 93 24.51 4.09 15.95
CA THR A 93 23.15 4.53 16.28
C THR A 93 22.12 3.60 15.65
N PRO A 94 21.19 3.02 16.42
CA PRO A 94 20.17 2.14 15.86
C PRO A 94 19.21 2.90 14.94
N TRP A 95 18.55 2.20 14.01
CA TRP A 95 17.39 2.79 13.36
C TRP A 95 16.32 3.01 14.43
N PRO A 96 15.75 4.21 14.56
CA PRO A 96 14.75 4.48 15.59
C PRO A 96 13.44 3.73 15.29
N GLU A 97 12.70 3.34 16.33
CA GLU A 97 11.48 2.50 16.29
C GLU A 97 11.61 1.08 15.71
N SER A 98 12.17 0.93 14.51
CA SER A 98 12.40 -0.37 13.89
C SER A 98 13.59 -1.13 14.50
N GLY A 99 14.52 -0.44 15.16
CA GLY A 99 15.76 -1.04 15.65
C GLY A 99 16.66 -1.51 14.50
N ASN A 100 17.77 -2.18 14.81
CA ASN A 100 18.60 -2.80 13.78
C ASN A 100 17.94 -4.08 13.24
N GLY A 101 18.16 -4.36 11.96
CA GLY A 101 17.77 -5.63 11.38
C GLY A 101 18.65 -6.78 11.89
N PRO A 102 18.42 -8.02 11.41
CA PRO A 102 19.23 -9.18 11.77
C PRO A 102 20.73 -8.97 11.52
N GLN A 103 21.07 -8.28 10.43
CA GLN A 103 22.41 -7.81 10.13
C GLN A 103 22.33 -6.53 9.29
N ASP A 104 22.61 -5.38 9.91
CA ASP A 104 22.72 -4.11 9.20
C ASP A 104 24.05 -4.07 8.43
N PRO A 105 24.04 -3.93 7.09
CA PRO A 105 25.28 -3.71 6.36
C PRO A 105 25.86 -2.35 6.76
N VAL A 106 27.15 -2.30 7.09
CA VAL A 106 27.85 -1.06 7.45
C VAL A 106 28.56 -0.51 6.21
N GLU A 107 28.53 0.80 6.01
CA GLU A 107 29.18 1.45 4.86
C GLU A 107 30.71 1.30 4.89
N SER A 108 31.31 1.43 6.08
CA SER A 108 32.76 1.33 6.27
C SER A 108 33.12 0.35 7.38
N ALA A 109 34.03 -0.57 7.08
CA ALA A 109 34.63 -1.46 8.07
C ALA A 109 35.52 -0.71 9.09
N ASN A 110 35.94 0.51 8.77
CA ASN A 110 36.77 1.35 9.63
C ASN A 110 35.94 2.28 10.54
N TYR A 111 34.61 2.16 10.52
CA TYR A 111 33.74 3.08 11.24
C TYR A 111 34.07 3.16 12.74
N HIS A 112 34.22 4.39 13.26
CA HIS A 112 34.31 4.64 14.69
C HIS A 112 33.40 5.81 15.12
N PRO A 113 32.83 5.77 16.33
CA PRO A 113 31.77 6.69 16.73
C PRO A 113 32.23 8.11 17.08
N SER A 114 33.53 8.43 17.10
CA SER A 114 34.11 9.78 17.35
C SER A 114 33.33 10.68 18.33
N GLY A 115 32.95 10.13 19.49
CA GLY A 115 32.09 10.80 20.47
C GLY A 115 30.81 10.01 20.77
N ARG A 116 29.85 10.66 21.42
CA ARG A 116 28.53 10.10 21.73
C ARG A 116 27.46 11.04 21.20
N TYR A 117 26.60 10.51 20.33
CA TYR A 117 25.52 11.27 19.69
C TYR A 117 24.26 10.41 19.72
N ASN A 118 23.12 10.99 20.08
CA ASN A 118 21.88 10.20 20.19
C ASN A 118 21.10 10.14 18.86
N ALA A 119 21.33 11.09 17.96
CA ALA A 119 20.64 11.16 16.68
C ALA A 119 21.42 11.98 15.63
N TYR A 120 21.11 11.72 14.36
CA TYR A 120 21.63 12.44 13.21
C TYR A 120 20.48 12.91 12.32
N TYR A 121 20.65 14.07 11.69
CA TYR A 121 19.59 14.71 10.93
C TYR A 121 20.12 15.48 9.70
N SER A 122 19.36 15.43 8.61
CA SER A 122 19.57 16.21 7.39
C SER A 122 20.97 16.14 6.76
N PRO A 123 21.51 14.93 6.47
CA PRO A 123 22.82 14.81 5.86
C PRO A 123 22.85 15.45 4.47
N TYR A 124 24.00 16.03 4.13
CA TYR A 124 24.25 16.66 2.84
C TYR A 124 25.56 16.13 2.25
N PRO A 125 25.52 15.22 1.26
CA PRO A 125 26.73 14.65 0.67
C PRO A 125 27.53 15.68 -0.13
N LEU A 126 28.83 15.76 0.15
CA LEU A 126 29.80 16.57 -0.57
C LEU A 126 30.59 15.74 -1.59
N SER A 127 30.92 14.50 -1.24
CA SER A 127 31.57 13.45 -2.04
C SER A 127 30.98 12.07 -1.67
N GLU A 128 31.55 10.96 -2.15
CA GLU A 128 31.17 9.62 -1.67
C GLU A 128 31.58 9.35 -0.21
N HIS A 129 32.55 10.11 0.30
CA HIS A 129 33.07 9.94 1.65
C HIS A 129 32.63 11.04 2.61
N ASP A 130 32.62 12.31 2.16
CA ASP A 130 32.41 13.47 3.02
C ASP A 130 30.99 14.03 2.91
N PHE A 131 30.42 14.45 4.04
CA PHE A 131 29.10 15.05 4.10
C PHE A 131 28.95 16.01 5.29
N LEU A 132 28.05 16.99 5.17
CA LEU A 132 27.61 17.79 6.31
C LEU A 132 26.47 17.06 7.01
N VAL A 133 26.43 17.09 8.33
CA VAL A 133 25.34 16.47 9.11
C VAL A 133 25.10 17.23 10.40
N SER A 134 23.84 17.27 10.83
CA SER A 134 23.50 17.75 12.17
C SER A 134 23.47 16.54 13.10
N ALA A 135 24.28 16.56 14.16
CA ALA A 135 24.31 15.48 15.16
C ALA A 135 23.87 16.02 16.51
N GLU A 136 23.07 15.23 17.21
CA GLU A 136 22.55 15.54 18.54
C GLU A 136 23.62 15.26 19.59
N ARG A 137 23.99 16.30 20.33
CA ARG A 137 24.94 16.29 21.44
C ARG A 137 24.36 17.13 22.58
N ASP A 138 24.22 16.52 23.76
CA ASP A 138 23.78 17.18 25.00
C ASP A 138 22.44 17.95 24.91
N GLY A 139 21.46 17.35 24.24
CA GLY A 139 20.11 17.89 24.01
C GLY A 139 19.97 18.78 22.77
N LYS A 140 21.00 18.87 21.91
CA LYS A 140 21.06 19.88 20.85
C LYS A 140 21.73 19.38 19.58
N PHE A 141 21.16 19.76 18.43
CA PHE A 141 21.74 19.44 17.13
C PHE A 141 22.75 20.50 16.72
N VAL A 142 23.99 20.07 16.46
CA VAL A 142 25.09 20.94 16.02
C VAL A 142 25.67 20.41 14.71
N LEU A 143 26.30 21.29 13.93
CA LEU A 143 26.73 20.98 12.57
C LEU A 143 28.16 20.44 12.53
N TYR A 144 28.31 19.27 11.90
CA TYR A 144 29.60 18.63 11.63
C TYR A 144 29.84 18.47 10.14
N LEU A 145 31.12 18.51 9.76
CA LEU A 145 31.64 17.80 8.59
C LEU A 145 32.00 16.39 9.07
N MET A 146 31.44 15.37 8.44
CA MET A 146 31.62 13.97 8.80
C MET A 146 32.02 13.17 7.56
N ASP A 147 32.83 12.13 7.74
CA ASP A 147 33.09 11.14 6.70
C ASP A 147 32.40 9.78 6.98
N THR A 148 32.46 8.87 6.01
CA THR A 148 31.88 7.52 6.12
C THR A 148 32.56 6.62 7.16
N ASP A 149 33.79 6.94 7.57
CA ASP A 149 34.55 6.22 8.59
C ASP A 149 34.26 6.74 10.00
N GLY A 150 33.47 7.81 10.11
CA GLY A 150 33.02 8.37 11.37
C GLY A 150 33.90 9.47 11.95
N ASN A 151 34.91 9.96 11.21
CA ASN A 151 35.63 11.17 11.61
C ASN A 151 34.69 12.38 11.53
N ARG A 152 34.83 13.32 12.47
CA ARG A 152 33.97 14.51 12.54
C ARG A 152 34.74 15.75 12.94
N GLU A 153 34.51 16.83 12.22
CA GLU A 153 34.98 18.18 12.54
C GLU A 153 33.80 19.08 12.84
N LEU A 154 33.82 19.77 13.98
CA LEU A 154 32.77 20.71 14.35
C LEU A 154 32.84 21.94 13.43
N ILE A 155 31.79 22.18 12.67
CA ILE A 155 31.71 23.35 11.79
C ILE A 155 31.03 24.52 12.51
N TYR A 156 29.91 24.24 13.18
CA TYR A 156 29.13 25.30 13.82
C TYR A 156 28.24 24.77 14.95
N GLU A 157 28.31 25.46 16.09
CA GLU A 157 27.35 25.32 17.18
C GLU A 157 26.55 26.63 17.32
N GLY A 158 25.29 26.60 16.89
CA GLY A 158 24.37 27.74 17.03
C GLY A 158 23.81 27.86 18.44
N ARG A 159 23.07 28.93 18.77
CA ARG A 159 22.34 29.02 20.05
C ARG A 159 21.20 27.99 20.14
N ASN A 160 20.54 27.73 19.02
CA ASN A 160 19.47 26.74 18.85
C ASN A 160 19.97 25.53 18.05
N HIS A 161 19.10 24.54 17.83
CA HIS A 161 19.36 23.44 16.90
C HIS A 161 19.75 23.97 15.51
N VAL A 162 20.73 23.33 14.89
CA VAL A 162 21.15 23.56 13.51
C VAL A 162 20.65 22.39 12.67
N PHE A 163 19.92 22.68 11.59
CA PHE A 163 19.37 21.68 10.67
C PHE A 163 19.52 22.14 9.22
N HIS A 164 19.50 21.20 8.28
CA HIS A 164 19.44 21.44 6.84
C HIS A 164 20.56 22.35 6.31
N ALA A 165 21.80 22.10 6.74
CA ALA A 165 22.95 22.81 6.20
C ALA A 165 23.04 22.62 4.68
N LEU A 166 23.14 23.74 3.96
CA LEU A 166 23.19 23.78 2.51
C LEU A 166 24.45 24.53 2.07
N PRO A 167 25.45 23.87 1.48
CA PRO A 167 26.64 24.54 0.99
C PRO A 167 26.29 25.44 -0.20
N LEU A 168 26.74 26.70 -0.15
CA LEU A 168 26.65 27.61 -1.28
C LEU A 168 27.78 27.29 -2.27
N ARG A 169 27.45 26.47 -3.27
CA ARG A 169 28.38 26.09 -4.35
C ARG A 169 27.66 26.05 -5.70
N SER A 170 28.41 26.28 -6.77
CA SER A 170 27.92 25.98 -8.12
C SER A 170 27.60 24.48 -8.24
N ARG A 171 26.57 24.14 -9.00
CA ARG A 171 26.16 22.76 -9.28
C ARG A 171 25.71 22.64 -10.73
N GLU A 172 25.93 21.46 -11.31
CA GLU A 172 25.33 21.14 -12.59
C GLU A 172 23.80 21.13 -12.46
N ARG A 173 23.13 21.80 -13.40
CA ARG A 173 21.67 21.78 -13.46
C ARG A 173 21.23 20.37 -13.91
N PRO A 174 20.35 19.68 -13.18
CA PRO A 174 19.84 18.38 -13.62
C PRO A 174 19.21 18.48 -15.02
N PRO A 175 19.30 17.42 -15.85
CA PRO A 175 18.68 17.41 -17.17
C PRO A 175 17.18 17.74 -17.10
N LEU A 176 16.73 18.61 -18.00
CA LEU A 176 15.31 18.93 -18.16
C LEU A 176 14.59 17.73 -18.78
N ILE A 177 13.57 17.23 -18.11
CA ILE A 177 12.65 16.25 -18.66
C ILE A 177 11.45 17.03 -19.21
N PRO A 178 11.14 16.95 -20.52
CA PRO A 178 9.97 17.63 -21.09
C PRO A 178 8.68 17.14 -20.42
N ASP A 179 7.76 18.06 -20.18
CA ASP A 179 6.41 17.74 -19.73
C ASP A 179 5.65 17.03 -20.87
N ARG A 180 5.10 15.84 -20.58
CA ARG A 180 4.32 15.04 -21.52
C ARG A 180 2.86 14.93 -21.13
N VAL A 181 2.46 15.57 -20.03
CA VAL A 181 1.12 15.49 -19.47
C VAL A 181 0.18 16.41 -20.25
N VAL A 182 -0.99 15.88 -20.59
CA VAL A 182 -2.07 16.64 -21.23
C VAL A 182 -2.90 17.29 -20.11
N TRP A 183 -2.35 18.31 -19.48
CA TRP A 183 -3.01 19.01 -18.38
C TRP A 183 -4.37 19.58 -18.83
N PRO A 184 -5.42 19.45 -17.99
CA PRO A 184 -6.69 20.12 -18.28
C PRO A 184 -6.47 21.63 -18.33
N GLY A 185 -6.98 22.27 -19.38
CA GLY A 185 -7.02 23.73 -19.46
C GLY A 185 -8.03 24.33 -18.46
N PRO A 186 -8.04 25.67 -18.27
CA PRO A 186 -8.94 26.34 -17.34
C PRO A 186 -10.43 26.04 -17.58
N ASP A 187 -10.81 25.80 -18.83
CA ASP A 187 -12.18 25.52 -19.28
C ASP A 187 -12.42 24.03 -19.58
N ALA A 188 -11.48 23.14 -19.25
CA ALA A 188 -11.63 21.72 -19.51
C ALA A 188 -12.76 21.13 -18.62
N PRO A 189 -13.47 20.08 -19.11
CA PRO A 189 -14.36 19.31 -18.26
C PRO A 189 -13.59 18.79 -17.03
N PRO A 190 -14.27 18.55 -15.90
CA PRO A 190 -13.62 18.10 -14.66
C PRO A 190 -12.90 16.76 -14.80
N GLU A 191 -13.27 15.96 -15.81
CA GLU A 191 -12.65 14.68 -16.14
C GLU A 191 -11.38 14.93 -16.97
N ALA A 192 -10.21 14.59 -16.41
CA ALA A 192 -8.98 14.68 -17.18
C ALA A 192 -8.92 13.58 -18.25
N ARG A 193 -8.12 13.84 -19.29
CA ARG A 193 -7.85 12.85 -20.34
C ARG A 193 -7.26 11.58 -19.72
N GLU A 194 -7.87 10.43 -19.98
CA GLU A 194 -7.36 9.13 -19.54
C GLU A 194 -5.92 8.88 -20.01
N GLY A 195 -5.16 8.16 -19.19
CA GLY A 195 -3.89 7.57 -19.60
C GLY A 195 -4.08 6.16 -20.15
N THR A 196 -2.99 5.48 -20.46
CA THR A 196 -2.98 4.08 -20.90
C THR A 196 -1.99 3.27 -20.07
N LEU A 197 -2.46 2.16 -19.51
CA LEU A 197 -1.63 1.14 -18.88
C LEU A 197 -1.55 -0.09 -19.78
N PHE A 198 -0.35 -0.62 -19.94
CA PHE A 198 -0.15 -1.84 -20.73
C PHE A 198 0.94 -2.74 -20.14
N SER A 199 0.85 -4.04 -20.44
CA SER A 199 1.90 -5.02 -20.15
C SER A 199 1.98 -6.04 -21.27
N ALA A 200 3.20 -6.44 -21.62
CA ALA A 200 3.44 -7.46 -22.61
C ALA A 200 3.07 -8.86 -22.09
N ASN A 201 3.23 -9.10 -20.79
CA ASN A 201 2.82 -10.33 -20.12
C ASN A 201 2.63 -10.08 -18.61
N VAL A 202 1.37 -10.03 -18.15
CA VAL A 202 1.06 -9.76 -16.74
C VAL A 202 1.52 -10.88 -15.79
N CYS A 203 1.80 -12.08 -16.32
CA CYS A 203 2.26 -13.24 -15.55
C CYS A 203 3.77 -13.20 -15.27
N GLN A 204 4.53 -12.31 -15.91
CA GLN A 204 5.97 -12.19 -15.65
C GLN A 204 6.22 -11.76 -14.20
N GLY A 205 7.08 -12.51 -13.50
CA GLY A 205 7.37 -12.31 -12.08
C GLY A 205 6.30 -12.85 -11.12
N VAL A 206 5.36 -13.68 -11.62
CA VAL A 206 4.26 -14.28 -10.83
C VAL A 206 4.34 -15.82 -10.92
N PRO A 207 5.13 -16.48 -10.04
CA PRO A 207 5.38 -17.92 -10.13
C PRO A 207 4.09 -18.76 -10.09
N GLY A 208 3.98 -19.76 -10.97
CA GLY A 208 2.83 -20.66 -11.02
C GLY A 208 1.58 -20.10 -11.71
N VAL A 209 1.61 -18.86 -12.21
CA VAL A 209 0.51 -18.28 -13.00
C VAL A 209 0.91 -18.23 -14.47
N SER A 210 0.14 -18.90 -15.33
CA SER A 210 0.35 -18.91 -16.78
C SER A 210 -0.63 -17.98 -17.49
N PRO A 211 -0.31 -17.50 -18.72
CA PRO A 211 -1.25 -16.73 -19.55
C PRO A 211 -2.60 -17.43 -19.78
N GLU A 212 -2.61 -18.76 -19.82
CA GLU A 212 -3.84 -19.54 -20.01
C GLU A 212 -4.80 -19.43 -18.82
N LEU A 213 -4.26 -19.28 -17.61
CA LEU A 213 -5.05 -19.19 -16.38
C LEU A 213 -5.70 -17.81 -16.20
N VAL A 214 -5.01 -16.74 -16.61
CA VAL A 214 -5.47 -15.36 -16.40
C VAL A 214 -6.45 -14.95 -17.50
N LYS A 215 -7.67 -14.58 -17.12
CA LYS A 215 -8.70 -14.09 -18.06
C LYS A 215 -8.99 -12.61 -17.93
N HIS A 216 -8.88 -12.08 -16.72
CA HIS A 216 -9.22 -10.69 -16.45
C HIS A 216 -8.21 -10.03 -15.50
N LEU A 217 -8.07 -8.72 -15.65
CA LEU A 217 -7.42 -7.84 -14.70
C LEU A 217 -8.51 -7.06 -13.98
N ARG A 218 -8.65 -7.23 -12.66
CA ARG A 218 -9.54 -6.39 -11.84
C ARG A 218 -8.87 -5.08 -11.51
N VAL A 219 -9.65 -4.00 -11.53
CA VAL A 219 -9.20 -2.66 -11.17
C VAL A 219 -10.02 -2.12 -10.00
N PHE A 220 -9.34 -1.83 -8.89
CA PHE A 220 -9.90 -1.11 -7.75
C PHE A 220 -9.25 0.27 -7.60
N THR A 221 -9.92 1.14 -6.87
CA THR A 221 -9.34 2.33 -6.26
C THR A 221 -9.68 2.40 -4.77
N ILE A 222 -8.89 3.13 -3.99
CA ILE A 222 -9.20 3.47 -2.61
C ILE A 222 -9.63 4.93 -2.59
N ASP A 223 -10.87 5.17 -2.16
CA ASP A 223 -11.43 6.52 -2.11
C ASP A 223 -10.68 7.37 -1.06
N PRO A 224 -10.41 8.66 -1.35
CA PRO A 224 -9.76 9.55 -0.40
C PRO A 224 -10.63 9.73 0.84
N LYS A 225 -10.02 9.58 2.02
CA LYS A 225 -10.71 9.82 3.28
C LYS A 225 -10.90 11.32 3.53
N THR A 226 -12.09 11.82 3.25
CA THR A 226 -12.48 13.24 3.45
C THR A 226 -13.30 13.48 4.71
N TYR A 227 -13.48 12.44 5.51
CA TYR A 227 -14.37 12.39 6.66
C TYR A 227 -13.58 11.98 7.92
N THR A 228 -13.98 12.49 9.08
CA THR A 228 -13.30 12.18 10.35
C THR A 228 -14.23 12.38 11.55
N TYR A 229 -14.08 11.54 12.58
CA TYR A 229 -14.67 11.85 13.89
C TYR A 229 -13.94 12.99 14.59
N TRP A 230 -12.64 13.19 14.29
CA TRP A 230 -11.68 14.03 15.01
C TRP A 230 -11.42 13.62 16.47
N HIS A 231 -12.46 13.55 17.30
CA HIS A 231 -12.37 13.33 18.74
C HIS A 231 -12.19 11.87 19.16
N GLN A 232 -12.37 10.90 18.25
CA GLN A 232 -12.26 9.48 18.57
C GLN A 232 -11.71 8.64 17.42
N ARG A 233 -11.04 7.54 17.79
CA ARG A 233 -10.49 6.51 16.88
C ARG A 233 -10.98 5.13 17.36
N PRO A 234 -12.21 4.72 17.01
CA PRO A 234 -12.84 3.56 17.63
C PRO A 234 -12.09 2.23 17.46
N TYR A 235 -11.28 2.07 16.41
CA TYR A 235 -10.50 0.85 16.16
C TYR A 235 -9.28 1.14 15.25
N LEU A 236 -8.17 0.39 15.41
CA LEU A 236 -6.92 0.44 14.59
C LEU A 236 -6.35 1.84 14.31
N SER A 237 -6.51 2.81 15.21
CA SER A 237 -6.10 4.21 15.01
C SER A 237 -6.86 4.99 13.92
N THR A 238 -8.01 4.48 13.45
CA THR A 238 -8.87 5.16 12.48
C THR A 238 -10.28 5.43 13.02
N GLY A 239 -10.95 6.38 12.39
CA GLY A 239 -12.32 6.77 12.70
C GLY A 239 -12.86 7.73 11.64
N PRO A 240 -14.01 7.45 11.01
CA PRO A 240 -14.75 6.19 10.90
C PRO A 240 -13.91 5.00 10.46
N VAL A 241 -14.29 3.82 10.95
CA VAL A 241 -13.64 2.53 10.69
C VAL A 241 -14.29 1.88 9.48
N VAL A 242 -13.47 1.44 8.52
CA VAL A 242 -13.88 0.80 7.27
C VAL A 242 -13.76 -0.72 7.33
N SER A 243 -12.73 -1.24 8.01
CA SER A 243 -12.44 -2.67 8.10
C SER A 243 -11.95 -3.05 9.49
N ALA A 244 -12.20 -4.30 9.90
CA ALA A 244 -11.54 -4.89 11.06
C ALA A 244 -10.17 -5.49 10.72
N VAL A 245 -9.88 -5.68 9.43
CA VAL A 245 -8.66 -6.32 8.93
C VAL A 245 -7.48 -5.35 8.89
N GLN A 246 -7.75 -4.08 8.57
CA GLN A 246 -6.73 -3.07 8.37
C GLN A 246 -7.28 -1.66 8.58
N SER A 247 -6.40 -0.73 8.96
CA SER A 247 -6.68 0.70 8.85
C SER A 247 -6.56 1.17 7.39
N GLU A 248 -7.66 1.07 6.66
CA GLU A 248 -7.70 1.41 5.23
C GLU A 248 -8.86 2.37 4.89
N GLY A 249 -8.82 2.92 3.67
CA GLY A 249 -9.92 3.69 3.09
C GLY A 249 -10.98 2.80 2.44
N VAL A 250 -12.06 3.40 1.96
CA VAL A 250 -13.13 2.68 1.24
C VAL A 250 -12.59 2.15 -0.08
N LYS A 251 -12.64 0.82 -0.30
CA LYS A 251 -12.30 0.21 -1.59
C LYS A 251 -13.49 0.26 -2.56
N ARG A 252 -13.22 0.73 -3.77
CA ARG A 252 -14.20 0.84 -4.86
C ARG A 252 -13.78 0.00 -6.05
N LEU A 253 -14.69 -0.86 -6.51
CA LEU A 253 -14.52 -1.63 -7.75
C LEU A 253 -14.78 -0.73 -8.95
N LEU A 254 -13.77 -0.51 -9.79
CA LEU A 254 -13.96 0.17 -11.07
C LEU A 254 -14.50 -0.81 -12.11
N GLY A 255 -13.97 -2.04 -12.13
CA GLY A 255 -14.40 -3.08 -13.04
C GLY A 255 -13.29 -4.06 -13.40
N THR A 256 -13.41 -4.66 -14.59
CA THR A 256 -12.45 -5.62 -15.13
C THR A 256 -12.03 -5.26 -16.55
N VAL A 257 -10.84 -5.69 -16.94
CA VAL A 257 -10.30 -5.60 -18.30
C VAL A 257 -9.93 -7.01 -18.76
N PRO A 258 -10.25 -7.43 -20.00
CA PRO A 258 -9.82 -8.74 -20.49
C PRO A 258 -8.29 -8.79 -20.67
N VAL A 259 -7.71 -9.92 -20.29
CA VAL A 259 -6.31 -10.26 -20.60
C VAL A 259 -6.29 -11.13 -21.85
N GLU A 260 -5.41 -10.83 -22.79
CA GLU A 260 -5.28 -11.59 -24.03
C GLU A 260 -4.64 -12.96 -23.76
N SER A 261 -4.79 -13.90 -24.70
CA SER A 261 -4.30 -15.29 -24.51
C SER A 261 -2.78 -15.42 -24.38
N ASP A 262 -2.03 -14.42 -24.83
CA ASP A 262 -0.57 -14.32 -24.64
C ASP A 262 -0.17 -13.68 -23.29
N GLY A 263 -1.15 -13.34 -22.44
CA GLY A 263 -0.95 -12.70 -21.15
C GLY A 263 -0.82 -11.17 -21.25
N SER A 264 -0.93 -10.59 -22.43
CA SER A 264 -0.81 -9.14 -22.63
C SER A 264 -2.11 -8.40 -22.26
N VAL A 265 -1.96 -7.15 -21.82
CA VAL A 265 -3.08 -6.25 -21.51
C VAL A 265 -2.77 -4.82 -21.95
N CYS A 266 -3.78 -4.08 -22.40
CA CYS A 266 -3.67 -2.67 -22.76
C CYS A 266 -5.03 -2.00 -22.55
N PHE A 267 -5.12 -1.02 -21.65
CA PHE A 267 -6.39 -0.39 -21.30
C PHE A 267 -6.25 1.09 -20.94
N ARG A 268 -7.36 1.82 -21.13
CA ARG A 268 -7.51 3.21 -20.69
C ARG A 268 -7.69 3.26 -19.18
N ALA A 269 -6.83 4.02 -18.52
CA ALA A 269 -6.81 4.16 -17.08
C ALA A 269 -7.20 5.60 -16.70
N PRO A 270 -8.08 5.79 -15.71
CA PRO A 270 -8.42 7.13 -15.24
C PRO A 270 -7.15 7.81 -14.72
N ALA A 271 -6.94 9.06 -15.14
CA ALA A 271 -5.81 9.85 -14.71
C ALA A 271 -5.98 10.31 -13.26
N GLY A 272 -4.87 10.58 -12.57
CA GLY A 272 -4.87 11.14 -11.20
C GLY A 272 -5.46 10.21 -10.12
N MET A 273 -5.83 8.98 -10.49
CA MET A 273 -6.47 8.00 -9.61
C MET A 273 -5.48 6.89 -9.19
N PRO A 274 -5.39 6.54 -7.89
CA PRO A 274 -4.62 5.37 -7.46
C PRO A 274 -5.37 4.10 -7.87
N LEU A 275 -4.70 3.24 -8.62
CA LEU A 275 -5.22 1.99 -9.14
C LEU A 275 -4.53 0.79 -8.51
N HIS A 276 -5.34 -0.16 -8.08
CA HIS A 276 -4.94 -1.43 -7.50
C HIS A 276 -5.40 -2.54 -8.43
N LEU A 277 -4.53 -3.51 -8.68
CA LEU A 277 -4.71 -4.50 -9.74
C LEU A 277 -4.72 -5.92 -9.18
N GLN A 278 -5.59 -6.78 -9.71
CA GLN A 278 -5.59 -8.21 -9.40
C GLN A 278 -5.69 -9.04 -10.68
N LEU A 279 -4.91 -10.11 -10.76
CA LEU A 279 -5.05 -11.12 -11.81
C LEU A 279 -6.19 -12.06 -11.45
N LEU A 280 -7.10 -12.30 -12.39
CA LEU A 280 -8.27 -13.15 -12.17
C LEU A 280 -8.32 -14.33 -13.15
N ASP A 281 -8.86 -15.45 -12.66
CA ASP A 281 -9.24 -16.60 -13.49
C ASP A 281 -10.58 -16.39 -14.24
N GLU A 282 -11.06 -17.43 -14.92
CA GLU A 282 -12.33 -17.41 -15.65
C GLU A 282 -13.56 -17.30 -14.74
N GLN A 283 -13.44 -17.72 -13.47
CA GLN A 283 -14.46 -17.55 -12.42
C GLN A 283 -14.34 -16.22 -11.68
N TYR A 284 -13.48 -15.31 -12.14
CA TYR A 284 -13.21 -14.00 -11.54
C TYR A 284 -12.55 -14.09 -10.15
N ARG A 285 -11.94 -15.22 -9.76
CA ARG A 285 -11.24 -15.35 -8.48
C ARG A 285 -9.82 -14.80 -8.58
N ALA A 286 -9.34 -14.18 -7.51
CA ALA A 286 -8.02 -13.56 -7.48
C ALA A 286 -6.90 -14.61 -7.43
N LEU A 287 -6.10 -14.66 -8.50
CA LEU A 287 -4.89 -15.45 -8.61
C LEU A 287 -3.72 -14.78 -7.89
N GLN A 288 -3.64 -13.44 -7.98
CA GLN A 288 -2.63 -12.63 -7.31
C GLN A 288 -3.15 -11.19 -7.13
N THR A 289 -2.72 -10.53 -6.05
CA THR A 289 -3.08 -9.14 -5.73
C THR A 289 -1.87 -8.22 -5.63
N MET A 290 -2.01 -6.99 -6.14
CA MET A 290 -1.03 -5.93 -5.95
C MET A 290 -1.14 -5.35 -4.53
N ARG A 291 -0.07 -5.47 -3.72
CA ARG A 291 0.03 -4.85 -2.39
C ARG A 291 0.67 -3.44 -2.44
N SER A 292 0.15 -2.61 -3.34
CA SER A 292 0.54 -1.21 -3.61
C SER A 292 -0.49 -0.59 -4.56
N PHE A 293 -0.26 0.64 -5.01
CA PHE A 293 -1.03 1.28 -6.06
C PHE A 293 -0.13 1.90 -7.13
N THR A 294 -0.67 1.92 -8.35
CA THR A 294 -0.10 2.62 -9.51
C THR A 294 -1.07 3.71 -9.97
N GLY A 295 -0.70 4.44 -11.01
CA GLY A 295 -1.51 5.50 -11.60
C GLY A 295 -0.84 6.07 -12.83
N VAL A 296 -1.59 6.91 -13.54
CA VAL A 296 -1.14 7.63 -14.73
C VAL A 296 -1.54 9.10 -14.63
N MET A 297 -0.70 9.97 -15.16
CA MET A 297 -1.05 11.36 -15.43
C MET A 297 -1.88 11.49 -16.70
N PRO A 298 -2.58 12.61 -16.92
CA PRO A 298 -3.39 12.81 -18.11
C PRO A 298 -2.63 12.57 -19.42
N GLY A 299 -3.11 11.64 -20.26
CA GLY A 299 -2.47 11.25 -21.52
C GLY A 299 -1.16 10.45 -21.40
N GLU A 300 -0.71 10.08 -20.20
CA GLU A 300 0.46 9.23 -20.00
C GLU A 300 0.23 7.84 -20.57
N GLN A 301 1.23 7.30 -21.27
CA GLN A 301 1.29 5.89 -21.65
C GLN A 301 2.37 5.21 -20.82
N ARG A 302 1.97 4.21 -20.03
CA ARG A 302 2.84 3.57 -19.05
C ARG A 302 2.79 2.06 -19.20
N GLY A 303 3.95 1.48 -19.49
CA GLY A 303 4.15 0.04 -19.57
C GLY A 303 4.64 -0.54 -18.25
N CYS A 304 4.19 -1.76 -17.95
CA CYS A 304 4.75 -2.63 -16.92
C CYS A 304 5.27 -3.91 -17.59
N VAL A 305 6.46 -4.36 -17.20
CA VAL A 305 7.02 -5.63 -17.70
C VAL A 305 6.14 -6.80 -17.23
N GLY A 306 5.79 -6.82 -15.95
CA GLY A 306 4.82 -7.72 -15.31
C GLY A 306 4.31 -7.14 -13.99
N CYS A 307 3.46 -7.87 -13.25
CA CYS A 307 2.76 -7.36 -12.07
C CYS A 307 3.63 -7.11 -10.81
N HIS A 308 4.95 -7.36 -10.85
CA HIS A 308 5.80 -7.24 -9.67
C HIS A 308 7.30 -6.97 -9.96
N GLU A 309 7.61 -6.27 -11.06
CA GLU A 309 8.98 -6.22 -11.60
C GLU A 309 9.89 -5.16 -10.95
N MET A 310 11.20 -5.44 -10.93
CA MET A 310 12.28 -4.54 -10.51
C MET A 310 12.71 -3.58 -11.64
N HIS A 311 13.18 -2.39 -11.27
CA HIS A 311 13.44 -1.24 -12.17
C HIS A 311 14.57 -1.48 -13.20
N THR A 312 15.30 -2.59 -13.11
CA THR A 312 16.45 -2.94 -13.96
C THR A 312 16.18 -4.05 -14.97
N SER A 313 15.02 -4.69 -14.91
CA SER A 313 14.65 -5.72 -15.87
C SER A 313 14.10 -5.04 -17.13
N ALA A 314 14.86 -5.17 -18.22
CA ALA A 314 14.29 -4.90 -19.54
C ALA A 314 13.16 -5.90 -19.78
N PRO A 315 12.02 -5.49 -20.36
CA PRO A 315 11.06 -6.46 -20.87
C PRO A 315 11.78 -7.40 -21.82
N GLU A 316 11.50 -8.70 -21.73
CA GLU A 316 11.94 -9.60 -22.80
C GLU A 316 11.36 -9.06 -24.10
N PRO A 317 12.20 -8.74 -25.12
CA PRO A 317 11.69 -8.21 -26.35
C PRO A 317 10.77 -9.27 -26.95
N PRO A 318 9.46 -9.03 -27.06
CA PRO A 318 8.61 -10.03 -27.66
C PRO A 318 9.05 -10.13 -29.12
N GLY A 319 9.31 -11.34 -29.60
CA GLY A 319 9.74 -11.57 -30.99
C GLY A 319 8.74 -11.07 -32.03
N THR A 320 7.53 -10.68 -31.60
CA THR A 320 6.44 -10.07 -32.35
C THR A 320 5.68 -9.06 -31.47
N MET A 321 4.91 -8.15 -32.06
CA MET A 321 4.03 -7.23 -31.30
C MET A 321 2.96 -8.02 -30.53
N THR A 322 2.78 -7.75 -29.24
CA THR A 322 1.81 -8.49 -28.40
C THR A 322 0.36 -8.24 -28.83
N LEU A 323 -0.53 -9.20 -28.55
CA LEU A 323 -1.93 -9.15 -28.98
C LEU A 323 -2.63 -7.88 -28.49
N ALA A 324 -2.41 -7.49 -27.22
CA ALA A 324 -3.05 -6.31 -26.65
C ALA A 324 -2.56 -5.00 -27.27
N LEU A 325 -1.28 -4.93 -27.68
CA LEU A 325 -0.73 -3.73 -28.34
C LEU A 325 -1.09 -3.63 -29.81
N SER A 326 -1.45 -4.75 -30.45
CA SER A 326 -1.96 -4.77 -31.84
C SER A 326 -3.41 -4.24 -31.98
N LYS A 327 -4.09 -3.99 -30.85
CA LYS A 327 -5.48 -3.53 -30.78
C LYS A 327 -5.57 -2.17 -30.07
N PRO A 328 -6.67 -1.42 -30.25
CA PRO A 328 -6.94 -0.24 -29.42
C PRO A 328 -7.05 -0.60 -27.94
N PRO A 329 -6.59 0.28 -27.01
CA PRO A 329 -6.72 0.06 -25.58
C PRO A 329 -8.18 -0.19 -25.16
N ARG A 330 -8.39 -1.23 -24.34
CA ARG A 330 -9.71 -1.58 -23.81
C ARG A 330 -10.21 -0.55 -22.80
N GLY A 331 -11.53 -0.44 -22.64
CA GLY A 331 -12.14 0.26 -21.50
C GLY A 331 -12.21 -0.65 -20.28
N ILE A 332 -12.34 -0.08 -19.09
CA ILE A 332 -12.67 -0.83 -17.88
C ILE A 332 -14.16 -1.17 -17.93
N GLU A 333 -14.50 -2.45 -17.97
CA GLU A 333 -15.89 -2.91 -17.97
C GLU A 333 -16.43 -2.89 -16.54
N PRO A 334 -17.46 -2.07 -16.23
CA PRO A 334 -18.01 -2.00 -14.89
C PRO A 334 -18.67 -3.31 -14.47
N PRO A 335 -18.78 -3.60 -13.16
CA PRO A 335 -19.54 -4.74 -12.70
C PRO A 335 -21.03 -4.61 -13.09
N PRO A 336 -21.78 -5.73 -13.19
CA PRO A 336 -23.20 -5.72 -13.54
C PRO A 336 -24.12 -5.21 -12.41
N TRP A 337 -23.58 -4.45 -11.46
CA TRP A 337 -24.31 -3.81 -10.36
C TRP A 337 -23.81 -2.39 -10.09
N GLU A 338 -24.62 -1.57 -9.43
CA GLU A 338 -24.39 -0.12 -9.30
C GLU A 338 -23.60 0.29 -8.05
N ASP A 339 -23.84 -0.36 -6.91
CA ASP A 339 -23.17 -0.07 -5.64
C ASP A 339 -21.74 -0.63 -5.67
N ARG A 340 -20.78 0.23 -6.00
CA ARG A 340 -19.39 -0.18 -6.30
C ARG A 340 -18.41 -0.05 -5.14
N THR A 341 -18.80 0.56 -4.03
CA THR A 341 -17.97 0.50 -2.82
C THR A 341 -18.27 -0.80 -2.09
N VAL A 342 -17.20 -1.53 -1.77
CA VAL A 342 -17.33 -2.88 -1.25
C VAL A 342 -17.63 -2.81 0.24
N SER A 343 -18.72 -3.44 0.68
CA SER A 343 -19.13 -3.47 2.09
C SER A 343 -19.71 -4.83 2.46
N PHE A 344 -19.58 -5.21 3.73
CA PHE A 344 -20.17 -6.45 4.23
C PHE A 344 -21.69 -6.44 4.11
N ASP A 345 -22.32 -5.29 4.43
CA ASP A 345 -23.77 -5.15 4.47
C ASP A 345 -24.43 -5.24 3.09
N ARG A 346 -23.77 -4.79 2.02
CA ARG A 346 -24.33 -4.87 0.67
C ARG A 346 -23.83 -6.04 -0.17
N TYR A 347 -22.62 -6.53 0.07
CA TYR A 347 -22.03 -7.59 -0.76
C TYR A 347 -22.19 -8.98 -0.15
N VAL A 348 -22.33 -9.09 1.17
CA VAL A 348 -22.33 -10.37 1.86
C VAL A 348 -23.68 -10.66 2.50
N ARG A 349 -24.23 -9.74 3.28
CA ARG A 349 -25.49 -9.95 4.02
C ARG A 349 -26.65 -10.45 3.14
N PRO A 350 -26.98 -9.81 2.00
CA PRO A 350 -28.09 -10.26 1.16
C PRO A 350 -27.88 -11.67 0.62
N VAL A 351 -26.61 -12.07 0.41
CA VAL A 351 -26.27 -13.41 -0.07
C VAL A 351 -26.43 -14.44 1.04
N LEU A 352 -25.93 -14.14 2.25
CA LEU A 352 -26.10 -15.03 3.40
C LEU A 352 -27.58 -15.22 3.73
N ASP A 353 -28.35 -14.14 3.78
CA ASP A 353 -29.76 -14.19 4.16
C ASP A 353 -30.57 -15.00 3.14
N ARG A 354 -30.28 -14.84 1.84
CA ARG A 354 -31.00 -15.52 0.76
C ARG A 354 -30.63 -16.99 0.59
N TYR A 355 -29.34 -17.33 0.69
CA TYR A 355 -28.83 -18.65 0.31
C TYR A 355 -28.44 -19.53 1.48
N CYS A 356 -28.16 -18.93 2.64
CA CYS A 356 -27.71 -19.64 3.83
C CYS A 356 -28.69 -19.47 5.01
N GLY A 357 -29.55 -18.44 4.98
CA GLY A 357 -30.38 -17.98 6.08
C GLY A 357 -31.34 -19.04 6.62
N ASP A 358 -32.02 -19.77 5.72
CA ASP A 358 -33.00 -20.81 6.10
C ASP A 358 -32.41 -21.87 7.06
N CYS A 359 -31.13 -22.20 6.88
CA CYS A 359 -30.41 -23.15 7.73
C CYS A 359 -29.63 -22.47 8.85
N HIS A 360 -28.98 -21.34 8.57
CA HIS A 360 -27.97 -20.74 9.46
C HIS A 360 -28.47 -19.55 10.28
N GLN A 361 -29.77 -19.21 10.22
CA GLN A 361 -30.38 -18.13 10.99
C GLN A 361 -31.69 -18.55 11.67
N GLY A 362 -32.20 -17.71 12.59
CA GLY A 362 -33.50 -17.92 13.21
C GLY A 362 -33.61 -19.25 13.96
N ASN A 363 -34.48 -20.16 13.54
CA ASN A 363 -34.60 -21.51 14.13
C ASN A 363 -33.96 -22.61 13.27
N GLY A 364 -33.17 -22.24 12.25
CA GLY A 364 -32.52 -23.19 11.35
C GLY A 364 -31.48 -24.07 12.07
N GLU A 365 -31.41 -25.35 11.67
CA GLU A 365 -30.53 -26.35 12.30
C GLU A 365 -29.04 -26.09 12.06
N GLY A 366 -28.68 -25.45 10.94
CA GLY A 366 -27.31 -25.05 10.59
C GLY A 366 -26.68 -24.06 11.57
N ARG A 367 -27.48 -23.36 12.39
CA ARG A 367 -27.00 -22.48 13.47
C ARG A 367 -26.12 -23.21 14.49
N LYS A 368 -26.39 -24.49 14.75
CA LYS A 368 -25.62 -25.31 15.69
C LYS A 368 -24.18 -25.49 15.24
N THR A 369 -23.94 -25.43 13.92
CA THR A 369 -22.60 -25.43 13.34
C THR A 369 -22.09 -24.00 13.26
N PHE A 370 -22.77 -23.14 12.49
CA PHE A 370 -22.37 -21.75 12.33
C PHE A 370 -23.59 -20.84 12.32
N ASP A 371 -23.77 -20.05 13.39
CA ASP A 371 -24.88 -19.10 13.50
C ASP A 371 -24.57 -17.79 12.76
N MET A 372 -25.23 -17.60 11.61
CA MET A 372 -25.12 -16.41 10.76
C MET A 372 -26.14 -15.32 11.11
N THR A 373 -26.94 -15.50 12.17
CA THR A 373 -27.94 -14.52 12.62
C THR A 373 -27.23 -13.20 12.95
N PRO A 374 -27.62 -12.07 12.31
CA PRO A 374 -27.02 -10.77 12.56
C PRO A 374 -27.09 -10.41 14.04
N ARG A 375 -25.94 -10.05 14.62
CA ARG A 375 -25.86 -9.67 16.03
C ARG A 375 -24.58 -8.88 16.32
N PRO A 376 -24.59 -7.98 17.32
CA PRO A 376 -23.40 -7.28 17.74
C PRO A 376 -22.29 -8.25 18.16
N GLY A 377 -21.09 -8.03 17.64
CA GLY A 377 -19.86 -8.69 18.05
C GLY A 377 -18.96 -7.75 18.85
N PHE A 378 -17.65 -7.83 18.63
CA PHE A 378 -16.69 -6.89 19.21
C PHE A 378 -16.91 -5.46 18.69
N LEU A 379 -17.03 -4.50 19.61
CA LEU A 379 -17.35 -3.09 19.34
C LEU A 379 -18.68 -2.95 18.56
N PHE A 380 -18.62 -2.38 17.36
CA PHE A 380 -19.77 -2.14 16.48
C PHE A 380 -19.78 -3.11 15.29
N PHE A 381 -18.86 -4.07 15.23
CA PHE A 381 -18.82 -5.04 14.14
C PHE A 381 -19.89 -6.11 14.35
N ASP A 382 -20.41 -6.64 13.24
CA ASP A 382 -21.27 -7.81 13.26
C ASP A 382 -20.46 -9.08 13.63
N GLU A 383 -21.03 -9.95 14.45
CA GLU A 383 -20.34 -11.13 14.99
C GLU A 383 -19.97 -12.16 13.91
N THR A 384 -20.83 -12.35 12.91
CA THR A 384 -20.54 -13.25 11.79
C THR A 384 -19.48 -12.65 10.87
N TYR A 385 -19.45 -11.32 10.66
CA TYR A 385 -18.35 -10.64 9.97
C TYR A 385 -17.00 -10.99 10.64
N LEU A 386 -16.89 -10.74 11.96
CA LEU A 386 -15.68 -11.02 12.73
C LEU A 386 -15.27 -12.49 12.67
N THR A 387 -16.24 -13.40 12.71
CA THR A 387 -16.00 -14.83 12.61
C THR A 387 -15.47 -15.19 11.23
N MET A 388 -16.10 -14.73 10.14
CA MET A 388 -15.70 -15.06 8.76
C MET A 388 -14.28 -14.57 8.42
N ILE A 389 -13.87 -13.43 8.97
CA ILE A 389 -12.49 -12.91 8.79
C ILE A 389 -11.49 -13.50 9.80
N GLY A 390 -11.93 -14.35 10.72
CA GLY A 390 -11.03 -15.02 11.68
C GLY A 390 -10.43 -14.10 12.74
N ARG A 391 -11.08 -12.97 13.07
CA ARG A 391 -10.68 -12.05 14.16
C ARG A 391 -9.17 -11.70 14.13
N PRO A 392 -8.70 -10.96 13.11
CA PRO A 392 -7.29 -10.62 12.97
C PRO A 392 -6.75 -9.86 14.18
N THR A 393 -5.49 -10.12 14.53
CA THR A 393 -4.75 -9.36 15.55
C THR A 393 -4.21 -8.05 14.97
N TRP A 394 -3.77 -7.13 15.83
CA TRP A 394 -3.21 -5.84 15.43
C TRP A 394 -1.87 -5.59 16.12
N GLY A 395 -0.81 -5.42 15.32
CA GLY A 395 0.55 -5.17 15.84
C GLY A 395 1.14 -6.34 16.63
N ALA A 396 0.57 -7.53 16.46
CA ALA A 396 1.04 -8.78 17.04
C ALA A 396 0.76 -9.94 16.07
N ALA A 397 1.60 -10.98 16.13
CA ALA A 397 1.44 -12.19 15.32
C ALA A 397 0.03 -12.78 15.44
N TYR A 398 -0.52 -13.26 14.32
CA TYR A 398 -1.85 -13.84 14.28
C TYR A 398 -1.99 -15.04 15.23
N GLN A 399 -3.02 -15.00 16.07
CA GLN A 399 -3.34 -16.06 17.02
C GLN A 399 -4.64 -16.74 16.63
N ARG A 400 -4.54 -17.78 15.80
CA ARG A 400 -5.69 -18.64 15.52
C ARG A 400 -6.04 -19.44 16.78
N PRO A 401 -7.31 -19.47 17.23
CA PRO A 401 -7.71 -20.33 18.34
C PRO A 401 -7.42 -21.80 18.06
N GLU A 402 -7.02 -22.58 19.08
CA GLU A 402 -6.75 -24.03 18.95
C GLU A 402 -7.96 -24.79 18.41
N ASN A 403 -9.16 -24.45 18.91
CA ASN A 403 -10.44 -25.00 18.48
C ASN A 403 -11.28 -23.86 17.87
N PRO A 404 -11.01 -23.47 16.61
CA PRO A 404 -11.73 -22.37 15.99
C PRO A 404 -13.20 -22.78 15.78
N PRO A 405 -14.17 -21.92 16.10
CA PRO A 405 -15.58 -22.22 15.84
C PRO A 405 -15.82 -22.41 14.33
N PRO A 406 -16.87 -23.13 13.92
CA PRO A 406 -17.18 -23.22 12.50
C PRO A 406 -17.44 -21.84 11.88
N GLY A 407 -17.01 -21.65 10.63
CA GLY A 407 -17.03 -20.35 9.97
C GLY A 407 -15.83 -19.45 10.28
N PHE A 408 -14.96 -19.82 11.23
CA PHE A 408 -13.82 -18.98 11.59
C PHE A 408 -12.77 -18.89 10.47
N GLY A 409 -12.55 -17.68 9.95
CA GLY A 409 -11.56 -17.39 8.92
C GLY A 409 -11.90 -17.96 7.53
N ILE A 410 -13.16 -18.34 7.27
CA ILE A 410 -13.54 -18.95 5.98
C ILE A 410 -13.43 -18.01 4.79
N ALA A 411 -13.33 -16.69 5.03
CA ALA A 411 -13.10 -15.71 3.97
C ALA A 411 -11.68 -15.84 3.38
N ASP A 412 -10.69 -16.20 4.19
CA ASP A 412 -9.29 -16.40 3.78
C ASP A 412 -8.61 -15.18 3.13
N MET A 413 -8.87 -13.99 3.65
CA MET A 413 -8.14 -12.77 3.25
C MET A 413 -6.71 -12.76 3.83
N LEU A 414 -5.84 -11.90 3.29
CA LEU A 414 -4.49 -11.71 3.86
C LEU A 414 -4.57 -11.09 5.27
N MET A 415 -3.78 -11.61 6.20
CA MET A 415 -3.74 -11.15 7.59
C MET A 415 -2.80 -9.94 7.77
N VAL A 416 -3.09 -8.84 7.09
CA VAL A 416 -2.12 -7.74 6.84
C VAL A 416 -1.62 -7.01 8.09
N GLU A 417 -2.39 -6.94 9.17
CA GLU A 417 -1.98 -6.31 10.44
C GLU A 417 -1.57 -7.31 11.53
N ALA A 418 -1.68 -8.61 11.24
CA ALA A 418 -1.54 -9.69 12.21
C ALA A 418 -0.08 -10.18 12.31
N TYR A 419 0.82 -9.22 12.45
CA TYR A 419 2.26 -9.41 12.55
C TYR A 419 2.82 -8.53 13.66
N ASP A 420 3.97 -8.92 14.25
CA ASP A 420 4.77 -7.97 15.02
C ASP A 420 5.12 -6.76 14.14
N GLN A 421 5.22 -5.57 14.74
CA GLN A 421 5.45 -4.33 14.00
C GLN A 421 6.76 -4.32 13.19
N ARG A 422 7.69 -5.23 13.47
CA ARG A 422 8.99 -5.35 12.79
C ARG A 422 9.16 -6.69 12.07
N ASP A 423 8.10 -7.48 11.92
CA ASP A 423 8.19 -8.75 11.20
C ASP A 423 8.31 -8.51 9.69
N PRO A 424 9.43 -8.89 9.04
CA PRO A 424 9.60 -8.68 7.60
C PRO A 424 8.66 -9.54 6.75
N VAL A 425 8.09 -10.63 7.29
CA VAL A 425 7.10 -11.45 6.58
C VAL A 425 5.88 -10.62 6.18
N ALA A 426 5.50 -9.63 7.00
CA ALA A 426 4.33 -8.80 6.78
C ALA A 426 4.38 -7.99 5.46
N TYR A 427 5.59 -7.73 4.94
CA TYR A 427 5.82 -6.92 3.74
C TYR A 427 6.13 -7.74 2.48
N ARG A 428 6.31 -9.06 2.62
CA ARG A 428 6.56 -9.96 1.49
C ARG A 428 5.33 -10.10 0.62
N THR A 429 5.54 -10.17 -0.69
CA THR A 429 4.44 -10.49 -1.60
C THR A 429 4.06 -11.96 -1.43
N PRO A 430 2.78 -12.28 -1.15
CA PRO A 430 2.35 -13.66 -0.98
C PRO A 430 2.49 -14.43 -2.29
N GLU A 431 2.71 -15.74 -2.17
CA GLU A 431 2.68 -16.63 -3.33
C GLU A 431 1.29 -16.60 -3.98
N PRO A 432 1.20 -16.65 -5.33
CA PRO A 432 -0.09 -16.68 -6.02
C PRO A 432 -0.96 -17.84 -5.56
N MET A 433 -2.29 -17.66 -5.62
CA MET A 433 -3.29 -18.71 -5.33
C MET A 433 -3.21 -19.32 -3.93
N THR A 434 -2.62 -18.61 -2.95
CA THR A 434 -2.52 -19.08 -1.55
C THR A 434 -3.59 -18.52 -0.61
N HIS A 435 -4.27 -17.44 -1.02
CA HIS A 435 -5.26 -16.72 -0.23
C HIS A 435 -6.38 -16.16 -1.13
N LEU A 436 -7.24 -15.33 -0.55
CA LEU A 436 -8.33 -14.61 -1.19
C LEU A 436 -9.38 -15.58 -1.77
N SER A 437 -10.21 -15.14 -2.70
CA SER A 437 -11.32 -15.93 -3.24
C SER A 437 -10.91 -17.25 -3.88
N TYR A 438 -9.65 -17.40 -4.31
CA TYR A 438 -9.15 -18.64 -4.90
C TYR A 438 -9.03 -19.77 -3.86
N ARG A 439 -8.72 -19.43 -2.60
CA ARG A 439 -8.58 -20.39 -1.48
C ARG A 439 -9.67 -20.28 -0.42
N SER A 440 -10.52 -19.27 -0.54
CA SER A 440 -11.65 -19.01 0.33
C SER A 440 -12.66 -20.15 0.35
N ARG A 441 -12.79 -20.79 1.51
CA ARG A 441 -13.82 -21.82 1.74
C ARG A 441 -15.23 -21.26 1.62
N LEU A 442 -15.43 -19.97 1.93
CA LEU A 442 -16.69 -19.28 1.68
C LEU A 442 -17.08 -19.34 0.20
N ILE A 443 -16.13 -19.00 -0.69
CA ILE A 443 -16.37 -18.98 -2.14
C ILE A 443 -16.54 -20.41 -2.67
N GLU A 444 -15.77 -21.36 -2.18
CA GLU A 444 -15.94 -22.79 -2.50
C GLU A 444 -17.36 -23.26 -2.18
N ILE A 445 -17.81 -23.06 -0.93
CA ILE A 445 -19.17 -23.43 -0.47
C ILE A 445 -20.24 -22.75 -1.32
N ALA A 446 -20.09 -21.45 -1.60
CA ALA A 446 -21.06 -20.68 -2.36
C ALA A 446 -21.17 -21.10 -3.84
N SER A 447 -20.15 -21.74 -4.39
CA SER A 447 -20.05 -22.01 -5.83
C SER A 447 -20.13 -23.49 -6.21
N SER A 448 -19.73 -24.42 -5.33
CA SER A 448 -19.62 -25.84 -5.69
C SER A 448 -20.98 -26.54 -5.81
N GLY A 449 -21.98 -26.11 -5.03
CA GLY A 449 -23.24 -26.83 -4.88
C GLY A 449 -23.13 -28.11 -4.05
N GLU A 450 -21.98 -28.38 -3.43
CA GLU A 450 -21.77 -29.58 -2.61
C GLU A 450 -22.31 -29.40 -1.19
N HIS A 451 -22.44 -28.16 -0.72
CA HIS A 451 -22.97 -27.86 0.59
C HIS A 451 -24.51 -27.80 0.55
N HIS A 452 -25.15 -28.95 0.75
CA HIS A 452 -26.62 -29.08 0.78
C HIS A 452 -27.31 -28.49 -0.46
N GLU A 453 -26.71 -28.70 -1.64
CA GLU A 453 -27.21 -28.20 -2.93
C GLU A 453 -27.28 -26.66 -3.07
N ALA A 454 -26.74 -25.91 -2.09
CA ALA A 454 -26.71 -24.46 -2.14
C ALA A 454 -25.84 -23.97 -3.30
N ARG A 455 -26.45 -23.28 -4.27
CA ARG A 455 -25.76 -22.64 -5.40
C ARG A 455 -26.16 -21.18 -5.49
N VAL A 456 -25.19 -20.32 -5.20
CA VAL A 456 -25.39 -18.87 -5.27
C VAL A 456 -25.44 -18.44 -6.74
N ASP A 457 -26.34 -17.49 -7.07
CA ASP A 457 -26.43 -16.99 -8.44
C ASP A 457 -25.13 -16.26 -8.86
N PRO A 458 -24.83 -16.13 -10.17
CA PRO A 458 -23.58 -15.56 -10.63
C PRO A 458 -23.28 -14.13 -10.14
N ILE A 459 -24.29 -13.28 -9.95
CA ILE A 459 -24.08 -11.90 -9.48
C ILE A 459 -23.75 -11.90 -7.99
N SER A 460 -24.54 -12.63 -7.19
CA SER A 460 -24.30 -12.76 -5.75
C SER A 460 -22.95 -13.42 -5.45
N LEU A 461 -22.55 -14.43 -6.23
CA LEU A 461 -21.25 -15.08 -6.08
C LEU A 461 -20.11 -14.10 -6.39
N ARG A 462 -20.22 -13.32 -7.47
CA ARG A 462 -19.22 -12.29 -7.79
C ARG A 462 -19.12 -11.21 -6.72
N ARG A 463 -20.21 -10.84 -6.05
CA ARG A 463 -20.17 -9.93 -4.89
C ARG A 463 -19.38 -10.54 -3.73
N LEU A 464 -19.61 -11.81 -3.38
CA LEU A 464 -18.82 -12.49 -2.34
C LEU A 464 -17.33 -12.54 -2.71
N ILE A 465 -17.00 -12.91 -3.95
CA ILE A 465 -15.63 -12.96 -4.47
C ILE A 465 -14.96 -11.60 -4.31
N VAL A 466 -15.61 -10.54 -4.79
CA VAL A 466 -15.08 -9.17 -4.71
C VAL A 466 -14.92 -8.73 -3.25
N TRP A 467 -15.83 -9.09 -2.35
CA TRP A 467 -15.70 -8.75 -0.93
C TRP A 467 -14.48 -9.41 -0.28
N VAL A 468 -14.27 -10.71 -0.53
CA VAL A 468 -13.07 -11.42 -0.06
C VAL A 468 -11.81 -10.77 -0.63
N ASP A 469 -11.77 -10.57 -1.94
CA ASP A 469 -10.60 -10.07 -2.66
C ASP A 469 -10.28 -8.60 -2.37
N ALA A 470 -11.27 -7.83 -1.91
CA ALA A 470 -11.11 -6.45 -1.45
C ALA A 470 -10.68 -6.36 0.02
N MET A 471 -10.20 -7.45 0.62
CA MET A 471 -9.76 -7.52 2.02
C MET A 471 -10.90 -7.39 3.04
N CYS A 472 -12.07 -7.91 2.69
CA CYS A 472 -13.22 -8.03 3.59
C CYS A 472 -13.59 -6.71 4.30
N PRO A 473 -13.81 -5.60 3.58
CA PRO A 473 -14.21 -4.34 4.21
C PRO A 473 -15.56 -4.51 4.91
N TYR A 474 -15.71 -3.89 6.08
CA TYR A 474 -16.96 -3.88 6.82
C TYR A 474 -17.93 -2.84 6.23
N ARG A 475 -17.44 -1.62 5.94
CA ARG A 475 -18.21 -0.48 5.43
C ARG A 475 -17.70 0.03 4.10
N GLY A 476 -18.62 0.38 3.22
CA GLY A 476 -18.37 1.19 2.03
C GLY A 476 -18.58 2.68 2.31
N ASP A 477 -18.58 3.52 1.27
CA ASP A 477 -18.84 4.96 1.41
C ASP A 477 -20.25 5.19 1.95
N GLU A 478 -21.26 4.46 1.47
CA GLU A 478 -22.65 4.68 1.86
C GLU A 478 -22.87 4.41 3.37
N GLU A 479 -22.30 3.34 3.94
CA GLU A 479 -22.40 3.10 5.39
C GLU A 479 -21.59 4.12 6.20
N VAL A 480 -20.44 4.56 5.68
CA VAL A 480 -19.67 5.64 6.33
C VAL A 480 -20.49 6.93 6.34
N ARG A 481 -21.13 7.29 5.23
CA ARG A 481 -21.92 8.51 5.09
C ARG A 481 -23.27 8.45 5.81
N ALA A 482 -23.72 7.27 6.22
CA ALA A 482 -24.87 7.13 7.09
C ALA A 482 -24.58 7.56 8.55
N ILE A 483 -23.31 7.63 8.94
CA ILE A 483 -22.90 8.09 10.27
C ILE A 483 -23.05 9.61 10.35
N ASP A 484 -23.84 10.08 11.31
CA ASP A 484 -24.06 11.51 11.51
C ASP A 484 -22.77 12.28 11.79
N ASP A 485 -22.77 13.57 11.45
CA ASP A 485 -21.62 14.42 11.71
C ASP A 485 -21.35 14.50 13.23
N PRO A 486 -20.07 14.52 13.65
CA PRO A 486 -19.75 14.59 15.07
C PRO A 486 -20.32 15.85 15.71
N ASP A 487 -20.91 15.68 16.89
CA ASP A 487 -21.33 16.77 17.77
C ASP A 487 -20.81 16.48 19.19
N PHE A 488 -19.92 17.33 19.68
CA PHE A 488 -19.25 17.14 20.98
C PHE A 488 -18.85 18.49 21.59
N GLN A 489 -18.70 18.51 22.92
CA GLN A 489 -18.31 19.71 23.64
C GLN A 489 -16.97 20.27 23.12
N GLY A 490 -16.94 21.57 22.80
CA GLY A 490 -15.75 22.24 22.27
C GLY A 490 -15.58 22.15 20.75
N ILE A 491 -16.52 21.52 20.03
CA ILE A 491 -16.51 21.48 18.55
C ILE A 491 -16.50 22.89 17.93
N ASP A 492 -17.13 23.86 18.59
CA ASP A 492 -17.19 25.27 18.15
C ASP A 492 -15.84 25.99 18.24
N TRP A 493 -14.86 25.43 18.94
CA TRP A 493 -13.49 25.97 19.02
C TRP A 493 -12.61 25.52 17.86
N LEU A 494 -13.05 24.53 17.07
CA LEU A 494 -12.30 24.04 15.93
C LEU A 494 -12.47 24.97 14.74
N ALA A 495 -11.35 25.35 14.11
CA ALA A 495 -11.36 26.18 12.90
C ALA A 495 -12.12 25.52 11.72
N VAL A 496 -12.14 24.19 11.68
CA VAL A 496 -12.91 23.40 10.73
C VAL A 496 -13.67 22.34 11.51
N ARG A 497 -15.01 22.37 11.43
CA ARG A 497 -15.84 21.34 12.05
C ARG A 497 -15.58 19.98 11.38
N PRO A 498 -15.34 18.91 12.15
CA PRO A 498 -15.25 17.58 11.59
C PRO A 498 -16.61 17.18 11.00
N ARG A 499 -16.58 16.46 9.87
CA ARG A 499 -17.77 16.01 9.16
C ARG A 499 -17.58 14.57 8.70
N ILE A 500 -18.68 13.83 8.62
CA ILE A 500 -18.73 12.48 8.09
C ILE A 500 -19.84 12.39 7.04
N LYS A 501 -21.11 12.48 7.45
CA LYS A 501 -22.27 12.52 6.56
C LYS A 501 -22.18 13.63 5.52
N THR A 502 -21.83 14.84 5.98
CA THR A 502 -21.76 16.04 5.11
C THR A 502 -20.33 16.40 4.68
N ALA A 503 -19.35 15.52 4.93
CA ALA A 503 -17.98 15.76 4.49
C ALA A 503 -17.92 15.83 2.95
N PRO A 504 -17.09 16.71 2.37
CA PRO A 504 -17.05 16.92 0.94
C PRO A 504 -16.65 15.65 0.18
N ARG A 505 -17.24 15.44 -0.99
CA ARG A 505 -16.76 14.43 -1.95
C ARG A 505 -15.70 15.09 -2.82
N MET A 506 -14.48 14.55 -2.79
CA MET A 506 -13.39 15.04 -3.62
C MET A 506 -13.42 14.30 -4.95
N THR A 507 -13.87 14.97 -6.01
CA THR A 507 -13.63 14.50 -7.38
C THR A 507 -12.21 14.93 -7.74
N ARG A 508 -11.24 14.01 -7.70
CA ARG A 508 -9.90 14.29 -8.21
C ARG A 508 -9.91 14.10 -9.74
N PRO A 509 -9.36 15.04 -10.52
CA PRO A 509 -9.24 14.91 -11.97
C PRO A 509 -8.22 13.84 -12.37
#